data_AF-A0A8D0L1S0-F1
#
_entry.id   AF-A0A8D0L1S0-F1
#
_cell.length_a   1.000
_cell.length_b   1.000
_cell.length_c   1.000
_cell.angle_alpha   90.00
_cell.angle_beta   90.00
_cell.angle_gamma   90.00
#
_symmetry.space_group_name_H-M   'P 1'
#
loop_
_entity.id
_entity.type
_entity.pdbx_description
1 polymer ?
#
loop_
_entity_poly.entity_id
_entity_poly.type
_entity_poly.pdbx_seq_one_letter_code
_entity_poly.pdbx_strand_id
1 'polypeptide(L)'
;MMKSAKLPQTVKTLSDVEDQKELASPVSPELRQKEVQMNFLNQLTSVFNPRVAASPSLAPQTQVEGESEDQTSAEQASAAKTKSIFIAQNVASLQELGGSEKLLRVCLNLPYFLRYINRFQDAVSANSFFIMPATVADATAVRNGFHSLVIDVTMALDTLSLPVLEPLTPTRLQDVTVLALSCLYAGVSVATCMAILHVGSTQQVRTGSTSSKEEDYENDAATIVQKCLEIYEMIGQAISNS
;
A
#
# COMPACT_ATOMS: atom_id res chain seq x y z
N MET A 1 12.97 60.51 -37.44
CA MET A 1 12.39 59.19 -37.12
C MET A 1 13.37 58.49 -36.18
N MET A 2 13.15 58.59 -34.86
CA MET A 2 12.54 57.58 -33.97
C MET A 2 13.48 56.38 -33.68
N LYS A 3 13.80 55.96 -32.44
CA LYS A 3 13.53 56.40 -31.06
C LYS A 3 14.58 55.73 -30.15
N SER A 4 15.05 56.45 -29.14
CA SER A 4 15.87 55.98 -28.01
C SER A 4 15.03 55.30 -26.91
N ALA A 5 15.65 54.45 -26.09
CA ALA A 5 15.31 54.23 -24.67
C ALA A 5 16.59 53.74 -23.95
N LYS A 6 17.41 54.62 -23.36
CA LYS A 6 17.37 55.19 -21.99
C LYS A 6 17.62 54.14 -20.90
N LEU A 7 18.89 53.99 -20.52
CA LEU A 7 19.32 53.41 -19.25
C LEU A 7 19.71 54.58 -18.32
N PRO A 8 19.06 54.81 -17.18
CA PRO A 8 19.56 55.76 -16.20
C PRO A 8 20.52 55.08 -15.22
N GLN A 9 21.74 55.60 -15.18
CA GLN A 9 22.65 55.53 -14.04
C GLN A 9 22.04 56.27 -12.85
N THR A 10 22.17 55.75 -11.63
CA THR A 10 22.49 56.58 -10.46
C THR A 10 23.25 55.74 -9.45
N VAL A 11 24.56 55.96 -9.42
CA VAL A 11 25.41 55.73 -8.26
C VAL A 11 25.10 56.84 -7.26
N LYS A 12 24.92 56.49 -5.99
CA LYS A 12 25.27 57.37 -4.87
C LYS A 12 26.01 56.55 -3.82
N THR A 13 27.32 56.56 -3.93
CA THR A 13 28.26 56.37 -2.82
C THR A 13 28.05 57.50 -1.81
N LEU A 14 27.81 57.15 -0.55
CA LEU A 14 28.19 57.96 0.60
C LEU A 14 28.61 57.00 1.72
N SER A 15 29.92 56.93 1.87
CA SER A 15 30.65 56.65 3.10
C SER A 15 30.18 57.54 4.24
N ASP A 16 29.85 56.96 5.40
CA ASP A 16 30.52 57.14 6.70
C ASP A 16 29.81 56.31 7.80
N VAL A 17 30.46 56.16 8.95
CA VAL A 17 30.04 55.51 10.22
C VAL A 17 30.59 54.09 10.43
N GLU A 18 31.85 54.09 10.88
CA GLU A 18 32.37 53.55 12.15
C GLU A 18 32.04 52.10 12.60
N ASP A 19 33.13 51.39 12.91
CA ASP A 19 33.32 50.20 13.72
C ASP A 19 32.09 49.58 14.44
N GLN A 20 31.67 48.40 13.96
CA GLN A 20 31.21 47.35 14.87
C GLN A 20 31.51 45.95 14.32
N LYS A 21 32.61 45.39 14.83
CA LYS A 21 32.95 43.97 14.83
C LYS A 21 31.83 43.17 15.50
N GLU A 22 31.02 42.47 14.72
CA GLU A 22 30.24 41.31 15.18
C GLU A 22 30.28 40.24 14.10
N LEU A 23 30.86 39.09 14.46
CA LEU A 23 31.10 37.95 13.60
C LEU A 23 29.76 37.35 13.13
N ALA A 24 29.45 37.45 11.84
CA ALA A 24 28.50 36.54 11.22
C ALA A 24 29.16 35.15 11.14
N SER A 25 28.80 34.25 12.05
CA SER A 25 29.20 32.85 12.00
C SER A 25 28.83 32.24 10.65
N PRO A 26 29.73 31.52 9.96
CA PRO A 26 29.38 30.85 8.73
C PRO A 26 28.45 29.69 9.07
N VAL A 27 27.16 29.84 8.81
CA VAL A 27 26.22 28.70 8.82
C VAL A 27 26.72 27.74 7.75
N SER A 28 27.12 26.53 8.18
CA SER A 28 27.72 25.52 7.30
C SER A 28 26.78 25.20 6.13
N PRO A 29 27.31 25.03 4.90
CA PRO A 29 26.51 24.76 3.70
C PRO A 29 25.67 23.47 3.84
N GLU A 30 26.12 22.51 4.65
CA GLU A 30 25.37 21.28 4.97
C GLU A 30 24.06 21.54 5.70
N LEU A 31 24.01 22.50 6.64
CA LEU A 31 22.79 22.86 7.34
C LEU A 31 21.79 23.53 6.39
N ARG A 32 22.26 24.40 5.50
CA ARG A 32 21.41 24.99 4.44
C ARG A 32 20.87 23.93 3.50
N GLN A 33 21.67 22.93 3.11
CA GLN A 33 21.22 21.87 2.23
C GLN A 33 20.16 20.99 2.89
N LYS A 34 20.32 20.69 4.19
CA LYS A 34 19.36 19.94 5.00
C LYS A 34 18.05 20.70 5.21
N GLU A 35 18.11 22.02 5.44
CA GLU A 35 16.93 22.89 5.49
C GLU A 35 16.20 22.96 4.15
N VAL A 36 16.94 23.09 3.04
CA VAL A 36 16.36 23.12 1.69
C VAL A 36 15.65 21.80 1.38
N GLN A 37 16.28 20.65 1.67
CA GLN A 37 15.64 19.33 1.49
C GLN A 37 14.37 19.18 2.34
N MET A 38 14.39 19.65 3.60
CA MET A 38 13.23 19.63 4.48
C MET A 38 12.11 20.55 3.95
N ASN A 39 12.45 21.72 3.39
CA ASN A 39 11.49 22.63 2.77
C ASN A 39 10.86 22.06 1.50
N PHE A 40 11.63 21.37 0.66
CA PHE A 40 11.09 20.67 -0.52
C PHE A 40 10.14 19.54 -0.13
N LEU A 41 10.50 18.75 0.89
CA LEU A 41 9.64 17.69 1.40
C LEU A 41 8.33 18.28 1.95
N ASN A 42 8.41 19.34 2.76
CA ASN A 42 7.24 20.05 3.28
C ASN A 42 6.39 20.64 2.14
N GLN A 43 7.01 21.13 1.07
CA GLN A 43 6.27 21.64 -0.09
C GLN A 43 5.53 20.52 -0.83
N LEU A 44 6.17 19.36 -1.03
CA LEU A 44 5.56 18.17 -1.64
C LEU A 44 4.43 17.59 -0.79
N THR A 45 4.55 17.62 0.54
CA THR A 45 3.54 17.09 1.46
C THR A 45 2.49 18.12 1.88
N SER A 46 2.68 19.42 1.62
CA SER A 46 1.75 20.49 2.01
C SER A 46 0.35 20.34 1.42
N VAL A 47 0.22 19.71 0.25
CA VAL A 47 -1.08 19.42 -0.39
C VAL A 47 -1.93 18.48 0.47
N PHE A 48 -1.29 17.61 1.27
CA PHE A 48 -1.95 16.68 2.17
C PHE A 48 -2.19 17.26 3.57
N ASN A 49 -1.58 18.39 3.92
CA ASN A 49 -1.70 18.97 5.25
C ASN A 49 -1.78 20.52 5.20
N PRO A 50 -2.93 21.10 4.82
CA PRO A 50 -3.10 22.55 4.70
C PRO A 50 -2.91 23.30 6.03
N ARG A 51 -2.82 22.59 7.17
CA ARG A 51 -2.59 23.19 8.49
C ARG A 51 -1.12 23.45 8.82
N VAL A 52 -0.17 22.77 8.18
CA VAL A 52 1.28 22.98 8.45
C VAL A 52 1.88 24.09 7.58
N ALA A 53 1.18 24.50 6.52
CA ALA A 53 1.57 25.65 5.69
C ALA A 53 1.45 27.01 6.42
N ALA A 54 0.95 27.03 7.67
CA ALA A 54 0.69 28.24 8.43
C ALA A 54 1.50 28.31 9.73
N SER A 55 2.82 28.17 9.68
CA SER A 55 3.69 28.67 10.77
C SER A 55 5.17 28.76 10.36
N PRO A 56 5.73 29.96 10.18
CA PRO A 56 7.18 30.16 10.27
C PRO A 56 7.53 30.42 11.75
N SER A 57 8.07 29.42 12.44
CA SER A 57 8.61 29.60 13.80
C SER A 57 10.10 29.29 13.78
N LEU A 58 10.89 30.36 13.71
CA LEU A 58 12.35 30.37 13.87
C LEU A 58 12.73 30.07 15.32
N ALA A 59 13.57 29.06 15.55
CA ALA A 59 14.47 29.01 16.71
C ALA A 59 15.65 28.05 16.42
N PRO A 60 16.90 28.53 16.34
CA PRO A 60 18.07 27.66 16.24
C PRO A 60 18.52 27.21 17.63
N GLN A 61 18.55 25.90 17.89
CA GLN A 61 19.31 25.33 19.02
C GLN A 61 20.67 24.82 18.53
N THR A 62 21.70 25.45 19.07
CA THR A 62 23.12 25.15 18.89
C THR A 62 23.47 23.84 19.60
N GLN A 63 24.04 22.87 18.89
CA GLN A 63 24.76 21.76 19.52
C GLN A 63 26.00 21.41 18.66
N VAL A 64 27.16 21.52 19.31
CA VAL A 64 28.51 21.47 18.75
C VAL A 64 28.99 20.02 18.59
N GLU A 65 29.82 19.83 17.57
CA GLU A 65 30.37 18.61 16.97
C GLU A 65 31.04 17.57 17.88
N GLY A 66 31.05 16.34 17.36
CA GLY A 66 32.11 15.35 17.56
C GLY A 66 32.26 14.51 16.28
N GLU A 67 33.37 14.69 15.56
CA GLU A 67 33.72 14.01 14.31
C GLU A 67 33.98 12.51 14.52
N SER A 68 33.46 11.64 13.66
CA SER A 68 34.03 10.30 13.43
C SER A 68 33.58 9.70 12.09
N GLU A 69 34.50 9.01 11.44
CA GLU A 69 34.50 8.45 10.09
C GLU A 69 33.32 7.50 9.81
N ASP A 70 32.17 8.00 9.32
CA ASP A 70 31.12 7.13 8.76
C ASP A 70 30.13 7.87 7.83
N GLN A 71 30.64 8.78 6.99
CA GLN A 71 29.83 9.71 6.18
C GLN A 71 28.82 9.02 5.24
N THR A 72 29.15 7.85 4.68
CA THR A 72 28.25 7.10 3.79
C THR A 72 27.12 6.38 4.53
N SER A 73 27.38 5.97 5.78
CA SER A 73 26.42 5.27 6.64
C SER A 73 25.40 6.24 7.26
N ALA A 74 25.86 7.43 7.68
CA ALA A 74 25.01 8.50 8.20
C ALA A 74 24.03 9.06 7.15
N GLU A 75 24.47 9.17 5.89
CA GLU A 75 23.65 9.69 4.80
C GLU A 75 22.55 8.69 4.38
N GLN A 76 22.86 7.39 4.31
CA GLN A 76 21.87 6.33 4.11
C GLN A 76 20.85 6.25 5.25
N ALA A 77 21.31 6.37 6.50
CA ALA A 77 20.42 6.41 7.67
C ALA A 77 19.50 7.63 7.65
N SER A 78 19.97 8.79 7.17
CA SER A 78 19.15 9.98 7.00
C SER A 78 18.10 9.80 5.90
N ALA A 79 18.45 9.20 4.76
CA ALA A 79 17.54 8.92 3.68
C ALA A 79 16.46 7.90 4.07
N ALA A 80 16.82 6.87 4.85
CA ALA A 80 15.88 5.88 5.38
C ALA A 80 14.86 6.52 6.35
N LYS A 81 15.33 7.42 7.23
CA LYS A 81 14.44 8.20 8.12
C LYS A 81 13.48 9.08 7.34
N THR A 82 13.97 9.80 6.33
CA THR A 82 13.13 10.65 5.47
C THR A 82 12.08 9.82 4.72
N LYS A 83 12.44 8.66 4.17
CA LYS A 83 11.50 7.72 3.53
C LYS A 83 10.43 7.24 4.51
N SER A 84 10.83 6.86 5.72
CA SER A 84 9.90 6.40 6.76
C SER A 84 8.89 7.47 7.14
N ILE A 85 9.34 8.72 7.35
CA ILE A 85 8.46 9.86 7.64
C ILE A 85 7.49 10.11 6.48
N PHE A 86 7.98 10.04 5.23
CA PHE A 86 7.13 10.21 4.06
C PHE A 86 6.06 9.11 3.95
N ILE A 87 6.42 7.85 4.19
CA ILE A 87 5.45 6.73 4.19
C ILE A 87 4.40 6.96 5.28
N ALA A 88 4.83 7.26 6.52
CA ALA A 88 3.92 7.51 7.63
C ALA A 88 2.94 8.66 7.32
N GLN A 89 3.42 9.73 6.69
CA GLN A 89 2.57 10.86 6.31
C GLN A 89 1.54 10.48 5.23
N ASN A 90 1.93 9.69 4.22
CA ASN A 90 1.00 9.23 3.20
C ASN A 90 -0.06 8.28 3.78
N VAL A 91 0.35 7.39 4.68
CA VAL A 91 -0.55 6.48 5.41
C VAL A 91 -1.56 7.28 6.21
N ALA A 92 -1.11 8.24 7.02
CA ALA A 92 -2.00 9.10 7.81
C ALA A 92 -2.98 9.88 6.92
N SER A 93 -2.48 10.46 5.82
CA SER A 93 -3.32 11.22 4.88
C SER A 93 -4.38 10.34 4.21
N LEU A 94 -4.02 9.10 3.84
CA LEU A 94 -4.95 8.16 3.24
C LEU A 94 -5.99 7.67 4.27
N GLN A 95 -5.59 7.46 5.52
CA GLN A 95 -6.50 7.13 6.61
C GLN A 95 -7.49 8.26 6.91
N GLU A 96 -7.04 9.52 6.94
CA GLU A 96 -7.91 10.69 7.14
C GLU A 96 -8.97 10.84 6.04
N LEU A 97 -8.66 10.42 4.81
CA LEU A 97 -9.60 10.41 3.68
C LEU A 97 -10.55 9.20 3.68
N GLY A 98 -10.47 8.32 4.69
CA GLY A 98 -11.23 7.08 4.77
C GLY A 98 -10.79 6.06 3.70
N GLY A 99 -9.52 6.11 3.28
CA GLY A 99 -8.97 5.27 2.23
C GLY A 99 -9.06 3.79 2.56
N SER A 100 -8.81 3.40 3.81
CA SER A 100 -8.92 2.01 4.27
C SER A 100 -10.33 1.43 4.11
N GLU A 101 -11.37 2.18 4.48
CA GLU A 101 -12.76 1.75 4.32
C GLU A 101 -13.17 1.62 2.84
N LYS A 102 -12.70 2.55 2.01
CA LYS A 102 -12.96 2.49 0.56
C LYS A 102 -12.25 1.29 -0.07
N LEU A 103 -10.99 1.07 0.27
CA LEU A 103 -10.18 -0.05 -0.21
C LEU A 103 -10.77 -1.39 0.23
N LEU A 104 -11.14 -1.52 1.50
CA LEU A 104 -11.77 -2.74 2.01
C LEU A 104 -13.11 -3.01 1.34
N ARG A 105 -13.91 -1.96 1.09
CA ARG A 105 -15.15 -2.08 0.31
C ARG A 105 -14.88 -2.55 -1.11
N VAL A 106 -13.81 -2.09 -1.76
CA VAL A 106 -13.41 -2.60 -3.09
C VAL A 106 -13.12 -4.08 -3.00
N CYS A 107 -12.28 -4.53 -2.04
CA CYS A 107 -11.96 -5.94 -1.85
C CYS A 107 -13.22 -6.81 -1.63
N LEU A 108 -14.17 -6.32 -0.85
CA LEU A 108 -15.43 -7.00 -0.59
C LEU A 108 -16.36 -7.08 -1.81
N ASN A 109 -16.13 -6.28 -2.86
CA ASN A 109 -16.96 -6.19 -4.05
C ASN A 109 -16.26 -6.65 -5.34
N LEU A 110 -15.10 -7.29 -5.24
CA LEU A 110 -14.40 -7.84 -6.41
C LEU A 110 -15.23 -8.96 -7.06
N PRO A 111 -15.52 -8.95 -8.37
CA PRO A 111 -16.64 -9.72 -8.94
C PRO A 111 -16.60 -11.24 -8.73
N TYR A 112 -15.44 -11.86 -8.89
CA TYR A 112 -15.26 -13.31 -8.71
C TYR A 112 -15.11 -13.66 -7.24
N PHE A 113 -14.46 -12.79 -6.46
CA PHE A 113 -14.33 -13.02 -5.02
C PHE A 113 -15.66 -12.83 -4.28
N LEU A 114 -16.47 -11.84 -4.68
CA LEU A 114 -17.80 -11.51 -4.15
C LEU A 114 -18.75 -12.71 -4.22
N ARG A 115 -18.59 -13.60 -5.21
CA ARG A 115 -19.37 -14.85 -5.27
C ARG A 115 -19.11 -15.75 -4.07
N TYR A 116 -17.85 -15.85 -3.63
CA TYR A 116 -17.49 -16.63 -2.45
C TYR A 116 -17.87 -15.91 -1.16
N ILE A 117 -17.74 -14.58 -1.14
CA ILE A 117 -18.18 -13.75 -0.02
C ILE A 117 -19.69 -13.92 0.23
N ASN A 118 -20.52 -13.79 -0.81
CA ASN A 118 -21.96 -13.94 -0.69
C ASN A 118 -22.33 -15.36 -0.24
N ARG A 119 -21.73 -16.39 -0.82
CA ARG A 119 -21.97 -17.79 -0.40
C ARG A 119 -21.57 -18.06 1.04
N PHE A 120 -20.45 -17.49 1.49
CA PHE A 120 -20.01 -17.58 2.88
C PHE A 120 -21.03 -16.89 3.80
N GLN A 121 -21.43 -15.66 3.47
CA GLN A 121 -22.42 -14.91 4.25
C GLN A 121 -23.79 -15.59 4.28
N ASP A 122 -24.25 -16.15 3.17
CA ASP A 122 -25.49 -16.92 3.08
C ASP A 122 -25.44 -18.17 3.98
N ALA A 123 -24.33 -18.91 3.96
CA ALA A 123 -24.16 -20.09 4.81
C ALA A 123 -24.16 -19.73 6.30
N VAL A 124 -23.45 -18.66 6.69
CA VAL A 124 -23.40 -18.20 8.08
C VAL A 124 -24.74 -17.63 8.54
N SER A 125 -25.39 -16.80 7.72
CA SER A 125 -26.64 -16.12 8.08
C SER A 125 -27.85 -17.05 8.13
N ALA A 126 -27.95 -18.00 7.20
CA ALA A 126 -29.02 -19.00 7.18
C ALA A 126 -28.74 -20.19 8.12
N ASN A 127 -27.60 -20.19 8.82
CA ASN A 127 -27.10 -21.32 9.61
C ASN A 127 -27.13 -22.63 8.80
N SER A 128 -26.73 -22.52 7.53
CA SER A 128 -26.83 -23.54 6.49
C SER A 128 -25.47 -24.14 6.17
N PHE A 129 -25.47 -25.20 5.35
CA PHE A 129 -24.24 -25.85 4.90
C PHE A 129 -23.49 -25.02 3.87
N PHE A 130 -22.16 -25.06 3.92
CA PHE A 130 -21.31 -24.51 2.86
C PHE A 130 -21.48 -25.31 1.58
N ILE A 131 -21.97 -24.64 0.54
CA ILE A 131 -22.18 -25.27 -0.77
C ILE A 131 -20.84 -25.33 -1.50
N MET A 132 -20.39 -26.52 -1.87
CA MET A 132 -19.17 -26.72 -2.64
C MET A 132 -19.50 -27.43 -3.96
N PRO A 133 -18.64 -27.31 -4.98
CA PRO A 133 -18.79 -28.12 -6.19
C PRO A 133 -18.87 -29.61 -5.80
N ALA A 134 -19.89 -30.30 -6.29
CA ALA A 134 -20.11 -31.73 -5.99
C ALA A 134 -20.08 -32.61 -7.24
N THR A 135 -20.21 -32.00 -8.42
CA THR A 135 -20.19 -32.70 -9.71
C THR A 135 -19.05 -32.20 -10.60
N VAL A 136 -18.67 -33.01 -11.58
CA VAL A 136 -17.67 -32.63 -12.61
C VAL A 136 -18.13 -31.39 -13.40
N ALA A 137 -19.44 -31.26 -13.64
CA ALA A 137 -20.01 -30.10 -14.34
C ALA A 137 -19.84 -28.81 -13.51
N ASP A 138 -20.15 -28.86 -12.22
CA ASP A 138 -19.98 -27.73 -11.31
C ASP A 138 -18.51 -27.33 -11.20
N ALA A 139 -17.63 -28.32 -11.03
CA ALA A 139 -16.19 -28.11 -10.94
C ALA A 139 -15.64 -27.49 -12.24
N THR A 140 -16.08 -27.97 -13.40
CA THR A 140 -15.67 -27.39 -14.70
C THR A 140 -16.12 -25.93 -14.82
N ALA A 141 -17.34 -25.59 -14.38
CA ALA A 141 -17.84 -24.23 -14.41
C ALA A 141 -17.05 -23.28 -13.48
N VAL A 142 -16.66 -23.77 -12.29
CA VAL A 142 -15.86 -23.01 -11.32
C VAL A 142 -14.43 -22.81 -11.81
N ARG A 143 -13.79 -23.86 -12.39
CA ARG A 143 -12.44 -23.80 -12.97
C ARG A 143 -12.30 -22.70 -14.02
N ASN A 144 -13.32 -22.49 -14.85
CA ASN A 144 -13.30 -21.46 -15.88
C ASN A 144 -13.16 -20.03 -15.33
N GLY A 145 -13.40 -19.82 -14.03
CA GLY A 145 -13.21 -18.55 -13.35
C GLY A 145 -11.90 -18.40 -12.59
N PHE A 146 -10.99 -19.39 -12.61
CA PHE A 146 -9.78 -19.38 -11.79
C PHE A 146 -8.88 -18.19 -12.09
N HIS A 147 -8.55 -17.94 -13.35
CA HIS A 147 -7.71 -16.80 -13.70
C HIS A 147 -8.26 -15.46 -13.19
N SER A 148 -9.57 -15.23 -13.33
CA SER A 148 -10.21 -14.02 -12.82
C SER A 148 -10.23 -13.97 -11.28
N LEU A 149 -10.37 -15.12 -10.62
CA LEU A 149 -10.28 -15.21 -9.17
C LEU A 149 -8.86 -14.95 -8.67
N VAL A 150 -7.81 -15.40 -9.38
CA VAL A 150 -6.41 -15.07 -9.07
C VAL A 150 -6.22 -13.56 -9.05
N ILE A 151 -6.77 -12.85 -10.05
CA ILE A 151 -6.67 -11.38 -10.14
C ILE A 151 -7.35 -10.73 -8.94
N ASP A 152 -8.58 -11.13 -8.63
CA ASP A 152 -9.33 -10.56 -7.51
C ASP A 152 -8.65 -10.82 -6.15
N VAL A 153 -8.23 -12.07 -5.90
CA VAL A 153 -7.55 -12.44 -4.64
C VAL A 153 -6.20 -11.75 -4.53
N THR A 154 -5.48 -11.56 -5.65
CA THR A 154 -4.24 -10.79 -5.65
C THR A 154 -4.49 -9.33 -5.31
N MET A 155 -5.51 -8.70 -5.90
CA MET A 155 -5.86 -7.32 -5.58
C MET A 155 -6.25 -7.15 -4.11
N ALA A 156 -6.95 -8.13 -3.54
CA ALA A 156 -7.27 -8.16 -2.12
C ALA A 156 -6.00 -8.26 -1.25
N LEU A 157 -5.09 -9.19 -1.57
CA LEU A 157 -3.81 -9.35 -0.86
C LEU A 157 -2.96 -8.08 -0.92
N ASP A 158 -2.78 -7.50 -2.11
CA ASP A 158 -2.00 -6.28 -2.29
C ASP A 158 -2.58 -5.12 -1.47
N THR A 159 -3.91 -5.02 -1.43
CA THR A 159 -4.60 -4.00 -0.63
C THR A 159 -4.41 -4.24 0.88
N LEU A 160 -4.48 -5.48 1.33
CA LEU A 160 -4.30 -5.85 2.73
C LEU A 160 -2.87 -5.67 3.21
N SER A 161 -1.88 -5.78 2.32
CA SER A 161 -0.47 -5.55 2.62
C SER A 161 -0.13 -4.07 2.87
N LEU A 162 -1.04 -3.15 2.54
CA LEU A 162 -0.84 -1.72 2.78
C LEU A 162 -0.97 -1.40 4.27
N PRO A 163 -0.05 -0.60 4.86
CA PRO A 163 -0.08 -0.19 6.26
C PRO A 163 -1.17 0.86 6.58
N VAL A 164 -2.28 0.83 5.85
CA VAL A 164 -3.37 1.82 5.92
C VAL A 164 -4.58 1.30 6.69
N LEU A 165 -4.63 -0.01 6.96
CA LEU A 165 -5.78 -0.67 7.58
C LEU A 165 -5.85 -0.50 9.10
N GLU A 166 -4.77 -0.09 9.74
CA GLU A 166 -4.76 0.30 11.15
C GLU A 166 -5.42 1.69 11.34
N PRO A 167 -6.07 1.98 12.48
CA PRO A 167 -6.44 1.06 13.54
C PRO A 167 -7.62 0.15 13.13
N LEU A 168 -7.62 -1.09 13.61
CA LEU A 168 -8.70 -2.06 13.44
C LEU A 168 -9.89 -1.68 14.33
N THR A 169 -10.75 -0.80 13.84
CA THR A 169 -12.05 -0.52 14.48
C THR A 169 -12.94 -1.77 14.44
N PRO A 170 -13.94 -1.92 15.34
CA PRO A 170 -14.81 -3.09 15.35
C PRO A 170 -15.48 -3.39 14.00
N THR A 171 -15.92 -2.35 13.30
CA THR A 171 -16.50 -2.47 11.95
C THR A 171 -15.48 -2.99 10.95
N ARG A 172 -14.25 -2.46 10.97
CA ARG A 172 -13.18 -2.91 10.07
C ARG A 172 -12.76 -4.34 10.38
N LEU A 173 -12.67 -4.70 11.66
CA LEU A 173 -12.36 -6.05 12.08
C LEU A 173 -13.39 -7.05 11.54
N GLN A 174 -14.68 -6.71 11.58
CA GLN A 174 -15.73 -7.53 11.00
C GLN A 174 -15.55 -7.70 9.49
N ASP A 175 -15.36 -6.61 8.75
CA ASP A 175 -15.18 -6.63 7.29
C ASP A 175 -13.94 -7.44 6.88
N VAL A 176 -12.81 -7.23 7.57
CA VAL A 176 -11.56 -7.98 7.36
C VAL A 176 -11.73 -9.46 7.70
N THR A 177 -12.46 -9.79 8.77
CA THR A 177 -12.76 -11.19 9.13
C THR A 177 -13.63 -11.87 8.08
N VAL A 178 -14.67 -11.19 7.58
CA VAL A 178 -15.50 -11.71 6.48
C VAL A 178 -14.65 -11.96 5.25
N LEU A 179 -13.75 -11.04 4.91
CA LEU A 179 -12.82 -11.19 3.79
C LEU A 179 -11.90 -12.41 3.97
N ALA A 180 -11.29 -12.57 5.15
CA ALA A 180 -10.40 -13.68 5.47
C ALA A 180 -11.09 -15.04 5.35
N LEU A 181 -12.26 -15.19 6.00
CA LEU A 181 -13.01 -16.44 6.00
C LEU A 181 -13.58 -16.77 4.62
N SER A 182 -14.00 -15.75 3.87
CA SER A 182 -14.44 -15.92 2.47
C SER A 182 -13.29 -16.35 1.57
N CYS A 183 -12.06 -15.89 1.82
CA CYS A 183 -10.88 -16.35 1.07
C CYS A 183 -10.58 -17.81 1.38
N LEU A 184 -10.58 -18.20 2.66
CA LEU A 184 -10.40 -19.61 3.02
C LEU A 184 -11.46 -20.49 2.35
N TYR A 185 -12.72 -20.07 2.36
CA TYR A 185 -13.79 -20.79 1.67
C TYR A 185 -13.55 -20.86 0.15
N ALA A 186 -13.07 -19.79 -0.49
CA ALA A 186 -12.69 -19.81 -1.90
C ALA A 186 -11.54 -20.80 -2.16
N GLY A 187 -10.47 -20.77 -1.37
CA GLY A 187 -9.33 -21.69 -1.49
C GLY A 187 -9.74 -23.15 -1.33
N VAL A 188 -10.57 -23.46 -0.33
CA VAL A 188 -11.10 -24.80 -0.11
C VAL A 188 -12.01 -25.24 -1.27
N SER A 189 -12.88 -24.36 -1.77
CA SER A 189 -13.72 -24.64 -2.94
C SER A 189 -12.90 -24.90 -4.21
N VAL A 190 -11.80 -24.18 -4.42
CA VAL A 190 -10.87 -24.38 -5.55
C VAL A 190 -10.14 -25.72 -5.42
N ALA A 191 -9.65 -26.06 -4.24
CA ALA A 191 -9.00 -27.35 -3.98
C ALA A 191 -9.96 -28.54 -4.22
N THR A 192 -11.20 -28.42 -3.75
CA THR A 192 -12.23 -29.45 -4.00
C THR A 192 -12.61 -29.55 -5.48
N CYS A 193 -12.70 -28.41 -6.17
CA CYS A 193 -12.90 -28.39 -7.61
C CYS A 193 -11.82 -29.21 -8.33
N MET A 194 -10.54 -29.00 -7.99
CA MET A 194 -9.44 -29.76 -8.59
C MET A 194 -9.47 -31.24 -8.22
N ALA A 195 -9.80 -31.59 -6.98
CA ALA A 195 -9.94 -32.98 -6.57
C ALA A 195 -11.01 -33.72 -7.39
N ILE A 196 -12.17 -33.08 -7.61
CA ILE A 196 -13.26 -33.67 -8.41
C ILE A 196 -12.85 -33.86 -9.86
N LEU A 197 -12.20 -32.87 -10.46
CA LEU A 197 -11.76 -32.94 -11.86
C LEU A 197 -10.67 -33.99 -12.07
N HIS A 198 -9.74 -34.11 -11.13
CA HIS A 198 -8.69 -35.13 -11.18
C HIS A 198 -9.30 -36.54 -11.11
N VAL A 199 -10.22 -36.78 -10.17
CA VAL A 199 -10.92 -38.07 -10.07
C VAL A 199 -11.78 -38.34 -11.32
N GLY A 200 -12.51 -37.34 -11.82
CA GLY A 200 -13.30 -37.47 -13.04
C GLY A 200 -12.47 -37.80 -14.29
N SER A 201 -11.26 -37.23 -14.39
CA SER A 201 -10.31 -37.51 -15.47
C SER A 201 -9.81 -38.95 -15.43
N THR A 202 -9.51 -39.51 -14.24
CA THR A 202 -9.09 -40.92 -14.12
C THR A 202 -10.16 -41.94 -14.54
N GLN A 203 -11.45 -41.56 -14.52
CA GLN A 203 -12.54 -42.42 -14.99
C GLN A 203 -12.81 -42.30 -16.50
N GLN A 204 -12.36 -41.23 -17.17
CA GLN A 204 -12.51 -41.05 -18.62
C GLN A 204 -11.24 -41.48 -19.37
N VAL A 205 -11.19 -42.75 -19.78
CA VAL A 205 -10.16 -43.26 -20.70
C VAL A 205 -10.40 -42.68 -22.11
N ARG A 206 -9.42 -41.89 -22.61
CA ARG A 206 -9.40 -41.08 -23.88
C ARG A 206 -9.99 -39.68 -23.67
N THR A 207 -9.27 -38.59 -23.93
CA THR A 207 -8.58 -38.23 -25.19
C THR A 207 -7.42 -37.27 -24.94
N GLY A 208 -6.32 -37.40 -25.68
CA GLY A 208 -5.15 -36.52 -25.58
C GLY A 208 -5.33 -35.13 -26.20
N SER A 209 -4.31 -34.28 -25.94
CA SER A 209 -4.02 -32.94 -26.51
C SER A 209 -4.56 -31.67 -25.82
N THR A 210 -4.72 -31.65 -24.50
CA THR A 210 -5.04 -30.42 -23.73
C THR A 210 -4.07 -30.07 -22.59
N SER A 211 -2.90 -30.70 -22.51
CA SER A 211 -2.01 -30.62 -21.33
C SER A 211 -1.63 -29.18 -20.93
N SER A 212 -1.35 -28.28 -21.88
CA SER A 212 -0.89 -26.93 -21.55
C SER A 212 -1.95 -26.09 -20.83
N LYS A 213 -3.24 -26.19 -21.23
CA LYS A 213 -4.32 -25.46 -20.55
C LYS A 213 -4.63 -26.05 -19.17
N GLU A 214 -4.41 -27.35 -19.00
CA GLU A 214 -4.63 -28.03 -17.73
C GLU A 214 -3.60 -27.60 -16.69
N GLU A 215 -2.33 -27.50 -17.09
CA GLU A 215 -1.24 -26.94 -16.27
C GLU A 215 -1.51 -25.48 -15.85
N ASP A 216 -2.04 -24.65 -16.75
CA ASP A 216 -2.41 -23.26 -16.41
C ASP A 216 -3.45 -23.19 -15.29
N TYR A 217 -4.48 -24.05 -15.36
CA TYR A 217 -5.52 -24.09 -14.32
C TYR A 217 -4.99 -24.63 -12.99
N GLU A 218 -4.10 -25.61 -13.00
CA GLU A 218 -3.44 -26.11 -11.79
C GLU A 218 -2.59 -25.02 -11.14
N ASN A 219 -1.85 -24.25 -11.94
CA ASN A 219 -1.05 -23.12 -11.46
C ASN A 219 -1.93 -22.01 -10.88
N ASP A 220 -3.01 -21.62 -11.57
CA ASP A 220 -3.98 -20.65 -11.07
C ASP A 220 -4.59 -21.13 -9.73
N ALA A 221 -4.97 -22.41 -9.64
CA ALA A 221 -5.54 -22.99 -8.43
C ALA A 221 -4.55 -22.98 -7.25
N ALA A 222 -3.30 -23.38 -7.49
CA ALA A 222 -2.24 -23.32 -6.49
C ALA A 222 -2.02 -21.88 -6.02
N THR A 223 -1.99 -20.93 -6.95
CA THR A 223 -1.84 -19.50 -6.66
C THR A 223 -3.00 -18.96 -5.82
N ILE A 224 -4.25 -19.31 -6.12
CA ILE A 224 -5.42 -18.90 -5.33
C ILE A 224 -5.31 -19.43 -3.90
N VAL A 225 -5.04 -20.73 -3.75
CA VAL A 225 -4.95 -21.37 -2.42
C VAL A 225 -3.83 -20.72 -1.59
N GLN A 226 -2.66 -20.52 -2.19
CA GLN A 226 -1.52 -19.90 -1.52
C GLN A 226 -1.85 -18.48 -1.05
N LYS A 227 -2.40 -17.64 -1.94
CA LYS A 227 -2.75 -16.25 -1.59
C LYS A 227 -3.86 -16.17 -0.55
N CYS A 228 -4.82 -17.10 -0.55
CA CYS A 228 -5.84 -17.11 0.48
C CYS A 228 -5.32 -17.50 1.87
N LEU A 229 -4.35 -18.41 1.95
CA LEU A 229 -3.66 -18.70 3.20
C LEU A 229 -2.84 -17.50 3.67
N GLU A 230 -2.15 -16.81 2.76
CA GLU A 230 -1.38 -15.61 3.06
C GLU A 230 -2.27 -14.47 3.58
N ILE A 231 -3.43 -14.23 2.96
CA ILE A 231 -4.43 -13.27 3.45
C ILE A 231 -4.88 -13.63 4.88
N TYR A 232 -5.21 -14.90 5.11
CA TYR A 232 -5.67 -15.35 6.42
C TYR A 232 -4.59 -15.17 7.50
N GLU A 233 -3.33 -15.51 7.18
CA GLU A 233 -2.21 -15.35 8.10
C GLU A 233 -1.91 -13.87 8.38
N MET A 234 -1.86 -13.03 7.35
CA MET A 234 -1.64 -11.58 7.48
C MET A 234 -2.68 -10.94 8.39
N ILE A 235 -3.96 -11.27 8.19
CA ILE A 235 -5.06 -10.79 9.02
C ILE A 235 -4.95 -11.35 10.45
N GLY A 236 -4.66 -12.64 10.60
CA GLY A 236 -4.49 -13.27 11.91
C GLY A 236 -3.37 -12.64 12.73
N GLN A 237 -2.24 -12.34 12.10
CA GLN A 237 -1.12 -11.63 12.72
C GLN A 237 -1.50 -10.19 13.09
N ALA A 238 -2.16 -9.45 12.19
CA ALA A 238 -2.62 -8.09 12.47
C ALA A 238 -3.57 -8.04 13.68
N ILE A 239 -4.49 -9.00 13.78
CA ILE A 239 -5.40 -9.13 14.92
C ILE A 239 -4.65 -9.50 16.20
N SER A 240 -3.68 -10.42 16.14
CA SER A 240 -2.90 -10.82 17.31
C SER A 240 -2.00 -9.71 17.86
N ASN A 241 -1.60 -8.76 17.01
CA ASN A 241 -0.71 -7.66 17.37
C ASN A 241 -1.47 -6.36 17.72
N SER A 242 -2.80 -6.36 17.62
CA SER A 242 -3.69 -5.23 17.96
C SER A 242 -4.19 -5.29 19.40
#